data_AF-A7T7U2-F1
#
_entry.id   AF-A7T7U2-F1
#
_cell.length_a   1.000
_cell.length_b   1.000
_cell.length_c   1.000
_cell.angle_alpha   90.00
_cell.angle_beta   90.00
_cell.angle_gamma   90.00
#
_symmetry.space_group_name_H-M   'P 1'
#
loop_
_entity.id
_entity.type
_entity.pdbx_description
1 polymer ?
#
loop_
_entity_poly.entity_id
_entity_poly.type
_entity_poly.pdbx_seq_one_letter_code
_entity_poly.pdbx_strand_id
1 'polypeptide(L)'
;DDSHAEKATNILLDDSHGEKATYILLDDSHAEKATYILLDDSHGEKATDILLDDSHAEKATGILLDDSHAEKATGILLDDSHAEKATGILLDDSHAEKATGILLDDSHAEKATGIILDDSHAEKATDILLDDSHAEKATGILLDDSHAEKATGILLDDSHAEKATGILLDDSHAEKATDILLDDSHGEKATGIILDDSHAEKATDIILDDSHAEKATDILLDDSHAEKATYILLDDSHAEKATGILLDDSHAEKATGILLDDSHAEKATGILLDDSHAEKATDILLDDSHAEKATGILLDDSHAEKATGILLDDSHAEKATGILLDDSHGEKATYILLDDSHAEKATGILLDDSHGEKAFY
;
A
#
# COMPACT_ATOMS: atom_id res chain seq x y z
N ASP A 1 -65.58 19.98 1.24
CA ASP A 1 -66.24 21.07 0.49
C ASP A 1 -65.18 21.63 -0.43
N ASP A 2 -65.33 21.38 -1.73
CA ASP A 2 -64.33 21.67 -2.76
C ASP A 2 -64.30 23.19 -3.02
N SER A 3 -63.17 23.85 -2.73
CA SER A 3 -63.07 25.31 -2.73
C SER A 3 -62.03 25.78 -3.76
N HIS A 4 -62.52 26.32 -4.88
CA HIS A 4 -61.70 27.01 -5.87
C HIS A 4 -61.58 28.50 -5.53
N ALA A 5 -60.39 28.96 -5.11
CA ALA A 5 -60.14 30.36 -4.82
C ALA A 5 -58.74 30.81 -5.28
N GLU A 6 -58.68 31.98 -5.93
CA GLU A 6 -57.45 32.61 -6.45
C GLU A 6 -56.47 33.03 -5.32
N LYS A 7 -56.98 33.19 -4.09
CA LYS A 7 -56.24 33.28 -2.81
C LYS A 7 -57.12 32.80 -1.66
N ALA A 8 -56.67 31.82 -0.90
CA ALA A 8 -57.33 31.36 0.33
C ALA A 8 -56.35 31.24 1.51
N THR A 9 -56.86 31.49 2.72
CA THR A 9 -56.21 31.15 3.99
C THR A 9 -57.22 30.33 4.77
N ASN A 10 -57.09 29.01 4.74
CA ASN A 10 -58.02 28.12 5.42
C ASN A 10 -57.29 27.28 6.48
N ILE A 11 -58.00 26.98 7.57
CA ILE A 11 -57.43 26.35 8.77
C ILE A 11 -57.48 24.82 8.68
N LEU A 12 -58.48 24.26 7.99
CA LEU A 12 -58.72 22.82 7.79
C LEU A 12 -59.49 22.62 6.48
N LEU A 13 -58.96 21.81 5.56
CA LEU A 13 -59.65 21.26 4.39
C LEU A 13 -59.22 19.80 4.18
N ASP A 14 -60.05 19.01 3.52
CA ASP A 14 -59.64 17.72 2.92
C ASP A 14 -58.80 18.03 1.68
N ASP A 15 -59.45 18.62 0.66
CA ASP A 15 -58.85 18.85 -0.65
C ASP A 15 -58.78 20.34 -0.99
N SER A 16 -57.73 20.77 -1.71
CA SER A 16 -57.71 22.10 -2.30
C SER A 16 -57.04 22.19 -3.68
N HIS A 17 -57.63 23.03 -4.56
CA HIS A 17 -57.14 23.31 -5.91
C HIS A 17 -57.02 24.82 -6.17
N GLY A 18 -55.82 25.35 -6.45
CA GLY A 18 -55.65 26.78 -6.75
C GLY A 18 -54.23 27.22 -7.16
N GLU A 19 -54.08 28.46 -7.68
CA GLU A 19 -52.76 28.98 -8.09
C GLU A 19 -51.85 29.35 -6.91
N LYS A 20 -52.43 29.92 -5.82
CA LYS A 20 -51.70 30.37 -4.62
C LYS A 20 -52.51 30.18 -3.36
N ALA A 21 -51.95 29.46 -2.39
CA ALA A 21 -52.62 29.27 -1.12
C ALA A 21 -51.68 29.09 0.07
N THR A 22 -52.22 29.33 1.26
CA THR A 22 -51.55 29.07 2.54
C THR A 22 -52.54 28.33 3.43
N TYR A 23 -52.16 27.14 3.89
CA TYR A 23 -53.01 26.31 4.74
C TYR A 23 -52.24 25.85 5.99
N ILE A 24 -52.98 25.57 7.06
CA ILE A 24 -52.39 25.12 8.33
C ILE A 24 -52.43 23.59 8.44
N LEU A 25 -53.57 22.97 8.07
CA LEU A 25 -53.80 21.52 8.02
C LEU A 25 -54.59 21.21 6.74
N LEU A 26 -54.08 20.32 5.91
CA LEU A 26 -54.71 19.87 4.66
C LEU A 26 -54.31 18.41 4.40
N ASP A 27 -55.24 17.60 3.88
CA ASP A 27 -54.97 16.21 3.45
C ASP A 27 -54.31 16.25 2.06
N ASP A 28 -55.04 16.75 1.04
CA ASP A 28 -54.59 16.74 -0.35
C ASP A 28 -54.53 18.14 -0.96
N SER A 29 -53.46 18.43 -1.69
CA SER A 29 -53.29 19.73 -2.37
C SER A 29 -52.81 19.64 -3.82
N HIS A 30 -53.46 20.40 -4.69
CA HIS A 30 -52.99 20.64 -6.06
C HIS A 30 -52.85 22.14 -6.31
N ALA A 31 -51.62 22.65 -6.22
CA ALA A 31 -51.35 24.07 -6.37
C ALA A 31 -50.06 24.39 -7.11
N GLU A 32 -50.06 25.48 -7.90
CA GLU A 32 -48.85 25.93 -8.57
C GLU A 32 -47.80 26.43 -7.55
N LYS A 33 -48.25 27.14 -6.51
CA LYS A 33 -47.41 27.64 -5.42
C LYS A 33 -48.17 27.59 -4.10
N ALA A 34 -47.66 26.86 -3.13
CA ALA A 34 -48.29 26.81 -1.82
C ALA A 34 -47.31 26.76 -0.65
N THR A 35 -47.84 27.05 0.53
CA THR A 35 -47.11 27.01 1.79
C THR A 35 -47.99 26.34 2.84
N TYR A 36 -47.53 25.23 3.40
CA TYR A 36 -48.25 24.45 4.39
C TYR A 36 -47.49 24.38 5.71
N ILE A 37 -48.22 24.20 6.82
CA ILE A 37 -47.61 23.87 8.11
C ILE A 37 -47.61 22.34 8.30
N LEU A 38 -48.72 21.69 7.98
CA LEU A 38 -48.90 20.23 7.97
C LEU A 38 -49.68 19.87 6.69
N LEU A 39 -49.13 18.98 5.87
CA LEU A 39 -49.76 18.47 4.65
C LEU A 39 -49.46 16.98 4.49
N ASP A 40 -50.48 16.18 4.14
CA ASP A 40 -50.33 14.76 3.81
C ASP A 40 -49.78 14.64 2.37
N ASP A 41 -50.55 15.01 1.35
CA ASP A 41 -50.15 14.93 -0.07
C ASP A 41 -50.11 16.30 -0.76
N SER A 42 -49.00 16.59 -1.45
CA SER A 42 -48.86 17.77 -2.30
C SER A 42 -48.47 17.44 -3.74
N HIS A 43 -49.15 18.08 -4.69
CA HIS A 43 -48.85 17.98 -6.12
C HIS A 43 -48.80 19.38 -6.75
N GLY A 44 -47.64 19.83 -7.22
CA GLY A 44 -47.48 21.23 -7.62
C GLY A 44 -46.20 21.63 -8.34
N GLU A 45 -46.06 22.92 -8.60
CA GLU A 45 -44.80 23.49 -9.13
C GLU A 45 -43.83 23.79 -7.98
N LYS A 46 -44.35 24.36 -6.87
CA LYS A 46 -43.56 24.72 -5.69
C LYS A 46 -44.33 24.45 -4.40
N ALA A 47 -43.75 23.59 -3.55
CA ALA A 47 -44.22 23.30 -2.19
C ALA A 47 -43.24 23.90 -1.16
N THR A 48 -43.75 24.42 -0.04
CA THR A 48 -42.94 25.02 1.02
C THR A 48 -43.55 24.73 2.37
N ASP A 49 -43.01 23.74 3.08
CA ASP A 49 -43.73 23.05 4.15
C ASP A 49 -42.93 22.94 5.44
N ILE A 50 -43.62 22.94 6.57
CA ILE A 50 -42.97 22.61 7.84
C ILE A 50 -42.91 21.09 8.00
N LEU A 51 -44.02 20.38 7.80
CA LEU A 51 -44.09 18.92 7.72
C LEU A 51 -44.92 18.53 6.49
N LEU A 52 -44.40 17.60 5.70
CA LEU A 52 -45.00 17.08 4.47
C LEU A 52 -44.77 15.56 4.41
N ASP A 53 -45.83 14.78 4.18
CA ASP A 53 -45.79 13.30 4.17
C ASP A 53 -45.48 12.71 2.78
N ASP A 54 -46.08 13.28 1.72
CA ASP A 54 -45.85 12.91 0.32
C ASP A 54 -45.83 14.18 -0.55
N SER A 55 -44.89 14.25 -1.49
CA SER A 55 -44.85 15.35 -2.45
C SER A 55 -44.39 14.99 -3.86
N HIS A 56 -45.07 15.58 -4.84
CA HIS A 56 -44.68 15.59 -6.25
C HIS A 56 -44.58 17.04 -6.75
N ALA A 57 -43.35 17.57 -6.83
CA ALA A 57 -43.14 18.98 -7.17
C ALA A 57 -41.93 19.25 -8.08
N GLU A 58 -41.93 20.35 -8.86
CA GLU A 58 -40.67 20.82 -9.46
C GLU A 58 -39.68 21.25 -8.36
N LYS A 59 -40.19 21.85 -7.27
CA LYS A 59 -39.39 22.26 -6.11
C LYS A 59 -40.13 21.96 -4.81
N ALA A 60 -39.53 21.13 -3.97
CA ALA A 60 -39.97 20.88 -2.60
C ALA A 60 -38.99 21.53 -1.62
N THR A 61 -39.51 22.28 -0.64
CA THR A 61 -38.67 22.90 0.39
C THR A 61 -39.33 22.79 1.75
N GLY A 62 -38.62 22.37 2.80
CA GLY A 62 -39.26 22.25 4.09
C GLY A 62 -38.37 21.94 5.28
N ILE A 63 -38.99 21.72 6.45
CA ILE A 63 -38.26 21.30 7.65
C ILE A 63 -38.17 19.78 7.69
N LEU A 64 -39.31 19.07 7.70
CA LEU A 64 -39.37 17.62 7.50
C LEU A 64 -40.13 17.34 6.20
N LEU A 65 -39.52 16.59 5.29
CA LEU A 65 -40.17 16.02 4.12
C LEU A 65 -39.99 14.51 4.21
N ASP A 66 -41.11 13.80 4.33
CA ASP A 66 -41.23 12.37 4.08
C ASP A 66 -41.66 12.19 2.61
N ASP A 67 -41.30 11.05 2.00
CA ASP A 67 -41.52 10.68 0.59
C ASP A 67 -41.60 11.86 -0.41
N SER A 68 -40.45 12.28 -0.94
CA SER A 68 -40.39 13.45 -1.82
C SER A 68 -39.90 13.12 -3.23
N HIS A 69 -40.70 13.45 -4.24
CA HIS A 69 -40.32 13.36 -5.65
C HIS A 69 -40.24 14.76 -6.28
N ALA A 70 -39.02 15.23 -6.54
CA ALA A 70 -38.84 16.58 -7.07
C ALA A 70 -37.66 16.77 -8.03
N GLU A 71 -37.71 17.80 -8.89
CA GLU A 71 -36.47 18.22 -9.59
C GLU A 71 -35.45 18.76 -8.55
N LYS A 72 -35.94 19.45 -7.52
CA LYS A 72 -35.12 19.96 -6.41
C LYS A 72 -35.82 19.74 -5.06
N ALA A 73 -35.20 18.99 -4.18
CA ALA A 73 -35.62 18.82 -2.78
C ALA A 73 -34.63 19.54 -1.86
N THR A 74 -35.14 20.35 -0.92
CA THR A 74 -34.30 21.06 0.05
C THR A 74 -34.93 21.09 1.44
N GLY A 75 -34.22 20.65 2.47
CA GLY A 75 -34.82 20.62 3.80
C GLY A 75 -33.85 20.43 4.96
N ILE A 76 -34.40 20.31 6.17
CA ILE A 76 -33.59 19.97 7.35
C ILE A 76 -33.47 18.45 7.44
N LEU A 77 -34.60 17.74 7.45
CA LEU A 77 -34.66 16.28 7.33
C LEU A 77 -35.40 15.94 6.03
N LEU A 78 -34.78 15.12 5.19
CA LEU A 78 -35.41 14.47 4.04
C LEU A 78 -35.34 12.98 4.28
N ASP A 79 -36.50 12.33 4.28
CA ASP A 79 -36.66 10.88 4.32
C ASP A 79 -37.24 10.43 2.96
N ASP A 80 -36.78 9.29 2.43
CA ASP A 80 -37.11 8.73 1.11
C ASP A 80 -37.22 9.80 -0.01
N SER A 81 -36.09 10.34 -0.45
CA SER A 81 -36.07 11.44 -1.42
C SER A 81 -35.58 11.05 -2.81
N HIS A 82 -36.40 11.31 -3.82
CA HIS A 82 -36.08 11.08 -5.23
C HIS A 82 -35.99 12.42 -5.98
N ALA A 83 -34.77 12.85 -6.31
CA ALA A 83 -34.58 14.17 -6.94
C ALA A 83 -33.44 14.30 -7.94
N GLU A 84 -33.51 15.26 -8.88
CA GLU A 84 -32.28 15.63 -9.62
C GLU A 84 -31.24 16.24 -8.67
N LYS A 85 -31.71 17.01 -7.67
CA LYS A 85 -30.87 17.60 -6.62
C LYS A 85 -31.54 17.47 -5.25
N ALA A 86 -30.90 16.76 -4.33
CA ALA A 86 -31.27 16.69 -2.93
C ALA A 86 -30.27 17.48 -2.08
N THR A 87 -30.77 18.36 -1.19
CA THR A 87 -29.90 19.14 -0.30
C THR A 87 -30.51 19.24 1.10
N GLY A 88 -29.78 18.84 2.13
CA GLY A 88 -30.31 18.88 3.49
C GLY A 88 -29.29 18.88 4.60
N ILE A 89 -29.77 18.81 5.85
CA ILE A 89 -28.90 18.56 7.01
C ILE A 89 -28.77 17.06 7.21
N LEU A 90 -29.91 16.35 7.31
CA LEU A 90 -29.99 14.89 7.31
C LEU A 90 -30.75 14.45 6.05
N LEU A 91 -30.15 13.56 5.28
CA LEU A 91 -30.81 12.84 4.19
C LEU A 91 -30.77 11.36 4.55
N ASP A 92 -31.93 10.73 4.57
CA ASP A 92 -32.13 9.29 4.76
C ASP A 92 -32.74 8.74 3.46
N ASP A 93 -32.25 7.60 2.97
CA ASP A 93 -32.66 6.95 1.72
C ASP A 93 -32.80 7.92 0.53
N SER A 94 -31.67 8.44 0.01
CA SER A 94 -31.67 9.46 -1.05
C SER A 94 -31.25 8.94 -2.42
N HIS A 95 -32.11 9.15 -3.42
CA HIS A 95 -31.87 8.81 -4.83
C HIS A 95 -31.77 10.08 -5.68
N ALA A 96 -30.55 10.48 -6.06
CA ALA A 96 -30.36 11.74 -6.77
C ALA A 96 -29.25 11.81 -7.82
N GLU A 97 -29.34 12.71 -8.80
CA GLU A 97 -28.14 13.01 -9.62
C GLU A 97 -27.07 13.68 -8.73
N LYS A 98 -27.50 14.52 -7.78
CA LYS A 98 -26.62 15.17 -6.80
C LYS A 98 -27.26 15.14 -5.41
N ALA A 99 -26.60 14.49 -4.46
CA ALA A 99 -26.93 14.53 -3.04
C ALA A 99 -25.92 15.40 -2.29
N THR A 100 -26.39 16.32 -1.44
CA THR A 100 -25.52 17.17 -0.62
C THR A 100 -26.09 17.35 0.78
N GLY A 101 -25.33 16.98 1.81
CA GLY A 101 -25.83 16.95 3.18
C GLY A 101 -24.77 17.20 4.24
N ILE A 102 -25.19 17.25 5.51
CA ILE A 102 -24.26 17.12 6.64
C ILE A 102 -24.09 15.64 6.98
N LEU A 103 -25.21 14.94 7.20
CA LEU A 103 -25.29 13.48 7.33
C LEU A 103 -26.11 12.93 6.16
N LEU A 104 -25.57 11.94 5.47
CA LEU A 104 -26.27 11.17 4.45
C LEU A 104 -26.23 9.71 4.88
N ASP A 105 -27.41 9.13 5.07
CA ASP A 105 -27.66 7.71 5.30
C ASP A 105 -28.27 7.14 4.02
N ASP A 106 -27.75 6.00 3.54
CA ASP A 106 -27.99 5.39 2.23
C ASP A 106 -28.21 6.37 1.05
N SER A 107 -27.12 6.70 0.35
CA SER A 107 -27.19 7.56 -0.83
C SER A 107 -26.88 6.84 -2.14
N HIS A 108 -27.78 6.98 -3.11
CA HIS A 108 -27.63 6.49 -4.47
C HIS A 108 -27.55 7.70 -5.42
N ALA A 109 -26.34 8.08 -5.84
CA ALA A 109 -26.15 9.30 -6.61
C ALA A 109 -25.05 9.32 -7.67
N GLU A 110 -25.15 10.14 -8.72
CA GLU A 110 -23.97 10.39 -9.57
C GLU A 110 -22.88 11.10 -8.76
N LYS A 111 -23.28 11.99 -7.85
CA LYS A 111 -22.38 12.69 -6.92
C LYS A 111 -22.97 12.77 -5.51
N ALA A 112 -22.27 12.20 -4.54
CA ALA A 112 -22.55 12.37 -3.12
C ALA A 112 -21.49 13.30 -2.49
N THR A 113 -21.91 14.20 -1.61
CA THR A 113 -21.01 15.12 -0.91
C THR A 113 -21.59 15.54 0.44
N GLY A 114 -20.81 15.39 1.49
CA GLY A 114 -21.23 15.72 2.84
C GLY A 114 -20.09 15.77 3.86
N ILE A 115 -20.47 15.73 5.13
CA ILE A 115 -19.53 15.65 6.26
C ILE A 115 -19.39 14.19 6.69
N ILE A 116 -20.52 13.49 6.83
CA ILE A 116 -20.58 12.06 7.15
C ILE A 116 -21.48 11.39 6.12
N LEU A 117 -20.99 10.32 5.53
CA LEU A 117 -21.69 9.48 4.59
C LEU A 117 -21.53 8.02 5.03
N ASP A 118 -22.66 7.37 5.35
CA ASP A 118 -22.68 6.01 5.92
C ASP A 118 -22.58 4.96 4.80
N ASP A 119 -23.61 4.79 3.97
CA ASP A 119 -23.57 3.98 2.75
C ASP A 119 -23.70 4.88 1.51
N SER A 120 -22.80 4.69 0.55
CA SER A 120 -22.87 5.39 -0.73
C SER A 120 -22.60 4.52 -1.94
N HIS A 121 -23.54 4.63 -2.88
CA HIS A 121 -23.39 4.09 -4.23
C HIS A 121 -23.32 5.25 -5.21
N ALA A 122 -22.11 5.64 -5.63
CA ALA A 122 -21.92 6.84 -6.44
C ALA A 122 -20.86 6.78 -7.54
N GLU A 123 -20.98 7.57 -8.61
CA GLU A 123 -19.83 7.77 -9.50
C GLU A 123 -18.71 8.51 -8.76
N LYS A 124 -19.07 9.47 -7.90
CA LYS A 124 -18.13 10.22 -7.05
C LYS A 124 -18.69 10.43 -5.64
N ALA A 125 -17.94 9.98 -4.63
CA ALA A 125 -18.15 10.29 -3.22
C ALA A 125 -17.06 11.26 -2.74
N THR A 126 -17.40 12.26 -1.93
CA THR A 126 -16.44 13.27 -1.44
C THR A 126 -16.86 13.79 -0.07
N ASP A 127 -16.19 13.33 0.98
CA ASP A 127 -16.68 13.46 2.36
C ASP A 127 -15.55 13.68 3.38
N ILE A 128 -15.89 14.06 4.61
CA ILE A 128 -14.90 14.06 5.70
C ILE A 128 -14.79 12.66 6.27
N LEU A 129 -15.92 12.03 6.57
CA LEU A 129 -16.05 10.65 7.03
C LEU A 129 -16.89 9.87 6.02
N LEU A 130 -16.36 8.74 5.56
CA LEU A 130 -17.02 7.82 4.65
C LEU A 130 -16.90 6.41 5.23
N ASP A 131 -18.02 5.79 5.59
CA ASP A 131 -18.03 4.44 6.19
C ASP A 131 -17.92 3.38 5.08
N ASP A 132 -19.01 3.08 4.36
CA ASP A 132 -19.03 2.20 3.19
C ASP A 132 -19.22 3.01 1.90
N SER A 133 -18.37 2.74 0.90
CA SER A 133 -18.52 3.35 -0.42
C SER A 133 -18.26 2.40 -1.56
N HIS A 134 -19.19 2.42 -2.51
CA HIS A 134 -19.08 1.78 -3.81
C HIS A 134 -19.05 2.86 -4.89
N ALA A 135 -17.85 3.20 -5.38
CA ALA A 135 -17.69 4.34 -6.28
C ALA A 135 -16.66 4.21 -7.42
N GLU A 136 -16.82 4.98 -8.50
CA GLU A 136 -15.68 5.14 -9.44
C GLU A 136 -14.54 5.91 -8.76
N LYS A 137 -14.89 6.91 -7.94
CA LYS A 137 -13.94 7.72 -7.16
C LYS A 137 -14.46 7.97 -5.75
N ALA A 138 -13.71 7.51 -4.75
CA ALA A 138 -13.92 7.86 -3.34
C ALA A 138 -12.83 8.83 -2.89
N THR A 139 -13.22 9.91 -2.21
CA THR A 139 -12.26 10.90 -1.68
C THR A 139 -12.69 11.39 -0.30
N GLY A 140 -11.80 11.35 0.68
CA GLY A 140 -12.15 11.87 2.01
C GLY A 140 -11.00 12.08 2.98
N ILE A 141 -11.33 12.37 4.24
CA ILE A 141 -10.33 12.44 5.31
C ILE A 141 -10.17 11.06 5.95
N LEU A 142 -11.28 10.45 6.38
CA LEU A 142 -11.37 9.08 6.89
C LEU A 142 -12.27 8.26 5.97
N LEU A 143 -11.78 7.12 5.48
CA LEU A 143 -12.53 6.12 4.72
C LEU A 143 -12.38 4.77 5.44
N ASP A 144 -13.48 4.05 5.74
CA ASP A 144 -13.46 2.80 6.52
C ASP A 144 -13.53 1.52 5.67
N ASP A 145 -14.41 1.50 4.67
CA ASP A 145 -14.49 0.45 3.64
C ASP A 145 -14.74 1.11 2.28
N SER A 146 -13.76 1.00 1.38
CA SER A 146 -13.86 1.61 0.06
C SER A 146 -13.64 0.63 -1.07
N HIS A 147 -14.68 0.47 -1.89
CA HIS A 147 -14.67 -0.30 -3.13
C HIS A 147 -14.70 0.66 -4.32
N ALA A 148 -13.54 0.97 -4.90
CA ALA A 148 -13.46 1.99 -5.94
C ALA A 148 -12.44 1.77 -7.07
N GLU A 149 -12.63 2.40 -8.24
CA GLU A 149 -11.52 2.47 -9.22
C GLU A 149 -10.36 3.32 -8.64
N LYS A 150 -10.68 4.37 -7.89
CA LYS A 150 -9.72 5.23 -7.21
C LYS A 150 -10.20 5.59 -5.80
N ALA A 151 -9.41 5.23 -4.79
CA ALA A 151 -9.57 5.68 -3.42
C ALA A 151 -8.48 6.71 -3.07
N THR A 152 -8.86 7.83 -2.44
CA THR A 152 -7.89 8.86 -2.01
C THR A 152 -8.28 9.46 -0.67
N GLY A 153 -7.38 9.43 0.31
CA GLY A 153 -7.71 9.94 1.65
C GLY A 153 -6.51 10.30 2.53
N ILE A 154 -6.79 10.69 3.77
CA ILE A 154 -5.73 10.87 4.78
C ILE A 154 -5.53 9.56 5.53
N LEU A 155 -6.61 9.01 6.08
CA LEU A 155 -6.68 7.67 6.66
C LEU A 155 -7.62 6.81 5.81
N LEU A 156 -7.15 5.65 5.38
CA LEU A 156 -7.96 4.62 4.74
C LEU A 156 -7.82 3.35 5.58
N ASP A 157 -8.93 2.92 6.16
CA ASP A 157 -9.14 1.55 6.61
C ASP A 157 -9.72 0.76 5.41
N ASP A 158 -9.38 -0.52 5.29
CA ASP A 158 -9.71 -1.47 4.21
C ASP A 158 -10.09 -0.86 2.82
N SER A 159 -9.14 -0.87 1.88
CA SER A 159 -9.37 -0.38 0.51
C SER A 159 -9.25 -1.45 -0.56
N HIS A 160 -10.29 -1.58 -1.38
CA HIS A 160 -10.34 -2.44 -2.56
C HIS A 160 -10.40 -1.59 -3.83
N ALA A 161 -9.26 -1.38 -4.49
CA ALA A 161 -9.19 -0.43 -5.61
C ALA A 161 -8.23 -0.74 -6.76
N GLU A 162 -8.44 -0.16 -7.95
CA GLU A 162 -7.36 -0.16 -8.97
C GLU A 162 -6.18 0.71 -8.49
N LYS A 163 -6.49 1.82 -7.80
CA LYS A 163 -5.49 2.73 -7.21
C LYS A 163 -5.93 3.21 -5.83
N ALA A 164 -5.09 2.96 -4.83
CA ALA A 164 -5.19 3.53 -3.49
C ALA A 164 -4.08 4.57 -3.28
N THR A 165 -4.40 5.68 -2.63
CA THR A 165 -3.42 6.74 -2.32
C THR A 165 -3.82 7.50 -1.05
N GLY A 166 -2.93 7.56 -0.09
CA GLY A 166 -3.18 8.21 1.20
C GLY A 166 -1.93 8.60 1.98
N ILE A 167 -2.15 8.97 3.23
CA ILE A 167 -1.06 9.22 4.20
C ILE A 167 -0.87 7.97 5.04
N LEU A 168 -1.96 7.46 5.64
CA LEU A 168 -2.00 6.20 6.38
C LEU A 168 -3.02 5.28 5.70
N LEU A 169 -2.61 4.06 5.42
CA LEU A 169 -3.44 3.01 4.85
C LEU A 169 -3.21 1.72 5.66
N ASP A 170 -4.27 1.17 6.25
CA ASP A 170 -4.19 -0.04 7.09
C ASP A 170 -4.12 -1.26 6.17
N ASP A 171 -5.24 -1.62 5.54
CA ASP A 171 -5.32 -2.74 4.60
C ASP A 171 -5.55 -2.24 3.16
N SER A 172 -4.74 -2.73 2.22
CA SER A 172 -4.90 -2.39 0.80
C SER A 172 -4.88 -3.59 -0.15
N HIS A 173 -5.95 -3.73 -0.92
CA HIS A 173 -6.07 -4.68 -2.02
C HIS A 173 -6.16 -3.90 -3.33
N ALA A 174 -5.00 -3.57 -3.90
CA ALA A 174 -4.93 -2.69 -5.06
C ALA A 174 -3.92 -3.09 -6.15
N GLU A 175 -4.23 -2.79 -7.42
CA GLU A 175 -3.21 -2.90 -8.49
C GLU A 175 -2.02 -1.97 -8.17
N LYS A 176 -2.29 -0.79 -7.61
CA LYS A 176 -1.28 0.18 -7.18
C LYS A 176 -1.67 0.84 -5.85
N ALA A 177 -0.82 0.68 -4.84
CA ALA A 177 -0.86 1.44 -3.59
C ALA A 177 0.27 2.50 -3.59
N THR A 178 0.04 3.67 -2.96
CA THR A 178 1.03 4.75 -2.88
C THR A 178 0.79 5.61 -1.64
N ASP A 179 1.64 5.46 -0.62
CA ASP A 179 1.33 5.95 0.73
C ASP A 179 2.56 6.46 1.49
N ILE A 180 2.37 7.10 2.65
CA ILE A 180 3.48 7.44 3.56
C ILE A 180 3.74 6.28 4.51
N LEU A 181 2.71 5.84 5.23
CA LEU A 181 2.72 4.60 6.03
C LEU A 181 1.65 3.66 5.47
N LEU A 182 2.01 2.39 5.30
CA LEU A 182 1.14 1.32 4.87
C LEU A 182 1.37 0.11 5.78
N ASP A 183 0.32 -0.44 6.39
CA ASP A 183 0.42 -1.64 7.24
C ASP A 183 0.50 -2.86 6.32
N ASP A 184 -0.59 -3.20 5.64
CA ASP A 184 -0.70 -4.36 4.77
C ASP A 184 -0.99 -3.98 3.31
N SER A 185 -0.25 -4.60 2.39
CA SER A 185 -0.48 -4.41 0.95
C SER A 185 -0.51 -5.69 0.14
N HIS A 186 -1.54 -5.83 -0.69
CA HIS A 186 -1.71 -6.92 -1.64
C HIS A 186 -1.98 -6.37 -3.04
N GLY A 187 -1.08 -6.64 -4.00
CA GLY A 187 -1.19 -5.97 -5.31
C GLY A 187 -0.17 -6.31 -6.38
N GLU A 188 -0.19 -5.55 -7.49
CA GLU A 188 0.92 -5.57 -8.45
C GLU A 188 2.07 -4.68 -7.99
N LYS A 189 1.76 -3.54 -7.34
CA LYS A 189 2.74 -2.52 -6.94
C LYS A 189 2.40 -1.89 -5.60
N ALA A 190 3.35 -1.93 -4.68
CA ALA A 190 3.35 -1.15 -3.44
C ALA A 190 4.50 -0.12 -3.50
N THR A 191 4.25 1.09 -2.99
CA THR A 191 5.26 2.16 -2.94
C THR A 191 4.96 3.13 -1.81
N GLY A 192 5.94 3.44 -0.99
CA GLY A 192 5.78 4.33 0.15
C GLY A 192 7.08 4.73 0.85
N ILE A 193 6.94 5.24 2.07
CA ILE A 193 8.08 5.60 2.94
C ILE A 193 8.34 4.49 3.94
N ILE A 194 7.29 4.02 4.62
CA ILE A 194 7.33 2.89 5.56
C ILE A 194 6.20 1.93 5.18
N LEU A 195 6.54 0.66 5.05
CA LEU A 195 5.62 -0.45 4.77
C LEU A 195 5.91 -1.58 5.78
N ASP A 196 4.88 -2.08 6.47
CA ASP A 196 5.04 -3.20 7.41
C ASP A 196 5.08 -4.51 6.60
N ASP A 197 3.95 -4.92 6.03
CA ASP A 197 3.82 -6.18 5.28
C ASP A 197 3.44 -5.93 3.81
N SER A 198 4.16 -6.60 2.90
CA SER A 198 3.89 -6.49 1.47
C SER A 198 3.84 -7.81 0.72
N HIS A 199 2.77 -8.00 -0.04
CA HIS A 199 2.67 -9.07 -1.05
C HIS A 199 2.39 -8.49 -2.43
N ALA A 200 3.46 -8.23 -3.19
CA ALA A 200 3.37 -7.54 -4.49
C ALA A 200 4.28 -8.13 -5.57
N GLU A 201 3.96 -7.94 -6.86
CA GLU A 201 4.94 -8.22 -7.91
C GLU A 201 6.17 -7.30 -7.77
N LYS A 202 5.95 -6.05 -7.32
CA LYS A 202 6.99 -5.04 -7.09
C LYS A 202 6.73 -4.24 -5.81
N ALA A 203 7.71 -4.22 -4.92
CA ALA A 203 7.77 -3.32 -3.75
C ALA A 203 8.91 -2.29 -3.92
N THR A 204 8.72 -1.07 -3.43
CA THR A 204 9.71 0.02 -3.56
C THR A 204 9.47 1.08 -2.49
N ASP A 205 10.31 1.07 -1.46
CA ASP A 205 10.09 1.77 -0.20
C ASP A 205 11.41 2.31 0.39
N ILE A 206 11.31 3.21 1.37
CA ILE A 206 12.49 3.66 2.14
C ILE A 206 12.77 2.66 3.27
N ILE A 207 11.72 2.21 3.95
CA ILE A 207 11.77 1.23 5.03
C ILE A 207 10.68 0.21 4.76
N LEU A 208 11.02 -1.07 4.82
CA LEU A 208 10.10 -2.19 4.64
C LEU A 208 10.43 -3.26 5.70
N ASP A 209 9.43 -3.76 6.43
CA ASP A 209 9.63 -4.76 7.50
C ASP A 209 9.61 -6.19 6.91
N ASP A 210 8.49 -6.62 6.32
CA ASP A 210 8.35 -7.90 5.62
C ASP A 210 7.93 -7.70 4.15
N SER A 211 8.55 -8.47 3.27
CA SER A 211 8.22 -8.45 1.85
C SER A 211 8.24 -9.81 1.19
N HIS A 212 7.15 -10.10 0.48
CA HIS A 212 7.08 -11.21 -0.43
C HIS A 212 6.79 -10.75 -1.86
N ALA A 213 7.85 -10.61 -2.66
CA ALA A 213 7.78 -9.98 -3.99
C ALA A 213 8.60 -10.66 -5.10
N GLU A 214 8.22 -10.49 -6.38
CA GLU A 214 9.13 -10.87 -7.48
C GLU A 214 10.35 -9.94 -7.50
N LYS A 215 10.14 -8.65 -7.23
CA LYS A 215 11.18 -7.63 -7.17
C LYS A 215 10.96 -6.68 -6.00
N ALA A 216 11.99 -6.51 -5.17
CA ALA A 216 12.01 -5.53 -4.09
C ALA A 216 13.20 -4.58 -4.27
N THR A 217 13.01 -3.30 -3.93
CA THR A 217 14.01 -2.25 -4.12
C THR A 217 13.87 -1.18 -3.05
N ASP A 218 14.66 -1.31 -1.98
CA ASP A 218 14.44 -0.55 -0.74
C ASP A 218 15.74 0.04 -0.17
N ILE A 219 15.63 1.03 0.71
CA ILE A 219 16.82 1.56 1.41
C ILE A 219 17.15 0.68 2.63
N LEU A 220 16.15 0.40 3.46
CA LEU A 220 16.22 -0.49 4.62
C LEU A 220 15.17 -1.59 4.46
N LEU A 221 15.58 -2.83 4.70
CA LEU A 221 14.69 -3.99 4.72
C LEU A 221 15.07 -4.93 5.87
N ASP A 222 14.09 -5.34 6.67
CA ASP A 222 14.27 -6.29 7.79
C ASP A 222 14.23 -7.74 7.27
N ASP A 223 13.11 -8.19 6.70
CA ASP A 223 12.93 -9.54 6.14
C ASP A 223 12.45 -9.50 4.67
N SER A 224 12.95 -10.42 3.85
CA SER A 224 12.56 -10.49 2.45
C SER A 224 12.59 -11.88 1.83
N HIS A 225 11.53 -12.17 1.10
CA HIS A 225 11.40 -13.31 0.20
C HIS A 225 11.18 -12.84 -1.24
N ALA A 226 12.27 -12.79 -2.04
CA ALA A 226 12.20 -12.27 -3.40
C ALA A 226 12.97 -13.03 -4.50
N GLU A 227 12.50 -12.99 -5.75
CA GLU A 227 13.33 -13.47 -6.88
C GLU A 227 14.54 -12.54 -7.08
N LYS A 228 14.31 -11.22 -6.97
CA LYS A 228 15.37 -10.20 -7.10
C LYS A 228 15.21 -9.12 -6.04
N ALA A 229 16.30 -8.89 -5.34
CA ALA A 229 16.41 -8.01 -4.19
C ALA A 229 17.50 -6.96 -4.44
N THR A 230 17.22 -5.67 -4.21
CA THR A 230 18.22 -4.60 -4.33
C THR A 230 18.10 -3.59 -3.18
N TYR A 231 19.09 -3.52 -2.31
CA TYR A 231 19.01 -2.76 -1.06
C TYR A 231 20.23 -1.89 -0.75
N ILE A 232 20.08 -0.92 0.15
CA ILE A 232 21.24 -0.30 0.80
C ILE A 232 21.64 -1.12 2.03
N LEU A 233 20.70 -1.34 2.96
CA LEU A 233 20.84 -2.19 4.13
C LEU A 233 19.76 -3.29 4.09
N LEU A 234 20.14 -4.50 4.46
CA LEU A 234 19.27 -5.68 4.54
C LEU A 234 19.70 -6.51 5.76
N ASP A 235 18.74 -6.89 6.63
CA ASP A 235 19.00 -7.67 7.86
C ASP A 235 18.88 -9.18 7.62
N ASP A 236 17.78 -9.64 7.00
CA ASP A 236 17.56 -11.03 6.59
C ASP A 236 17.04 -11.08 5.15
N SER A 237 17.52 -12.06 4.38
CA SER A 237 16.96 -12.31 3.06
C SER A 237 17.07 -13.73 2.55
N HIS A 238 16.02 -14.10 1.82
CA HIS A 238 15.93 -15.30 1.02
C HIS A 238 15.62 -14.95 -0.44
N ALA A 239 16.64 -14.98 -1.31
CA ALA A 239 16.49 -14.55 -2.70
C ALA A 239 17.19 -15.40 -3.76
N GLU A 240 16.71 -15.41 -5.01
CA GLU A 240 17.53 -15.96 -6.11
C GLU A 240 18.75 -15.05 -6.37
N LYS A 241 18.55 -13.73 -6.29
CA LYS A 241 19.61 -12.72 -6.44
C LYS A 241 19.43 -11.59 -5.43
N ALA A 242 20.41 -11.44 -4.55
CA ALA A 242 20.52 -10.32 -3.61
C ALA A 242 21.64 -9.37 -4.05
N THR A 243 21.38 -8.07 -4.04
CA THR A 243 22.40 -7.04 -4.31
C THR A 243 22.27 -5.88 -3.33
N GLY A 244 23.35 -5.46 -2.68
CA GLY A 244 23.27 -4.33 -1.76
C GLY A 244 24.59 -3.71 -1.32
N ILE A 245 24.53 -2.78 -0.36
CA ILE A 245 25.75 -2.19 0.23
C ILE A 245 26.15 -2.98 1.47
N LEU A 246 25.24 -3.12 2.43
CA LEU A 246 25.39 -3.99 3.60
C LEU A 246 24.30 -5.06 3.52
N LEU A 247 24.72 -6.33 3.55
CA LEU A 247 23.81 -7.47 3.69
C LEU A 247 24.26 -8.23 4.93
N ASP A 248 23.37 -8.32 5.92
CA ASP A 248 23.44 -9.26 7.04
C ASP A 248 22.56 -10.48 6.71
N ASP A 249 22.81 -11.61 7.36
CA ASP A 249 22.12 -12.91 7.22
C ASP A 249 21.45 -13.16 5.85
N SER A 250 22.25 -13.58 4.86
CA SER A 250 21.76 -13.70 3.47
C SER A 250 21.84 -15.10 2.89
N HIS A 251 20.70 -15.57 2.38
CA HIS A 251 20.55 -16.85 1.71
C HIS A 251 20.17 -16.67 0.23
N ALA A 252 21.14 -16.84 -0.68
CA ALA A 252 20.88 -16.61 -2.11
C ALA A 252 21.59 -17.54 -3.11
N GLU A 253 21.06 -17.69 -4.33
CA GLU A 253 21.86 -18.32 -5.41
C GLU A 253 23.06 -17.41 -5.77
N LYS A 254 22.83 -16.09 -5.78
CA LYS A 254 23.86 -15.08 -6.02
C LYS A 254 23.72 -13.91 -5.05
N ALA A 255 24.76 -13.67 -4.25
CA ALA A 255 24.89 -12.49 -3.39
C ALA A 255 25.95 -11.55 -3.96
N THR A 256 25.65 -10.24 -4.01
CA THR A 256 26.63 -9.23 -4.44
C THR A 256 26.54 -7.97 -3.60
N GLY A 257 27.65 -7.51 -3.01
CA GLY A 257 27.59 -6.32 -2.16
C GLY A 257 28.93 -5.70 -1.81
N ILE A 258 28.91 -4.67 -0.95
CA ILE A 258 30.15 -4.05 -0.45
C ILE A 258 30.60 -4.78 0.80
N LEU A 259 29.72 -4.92 1.80
CA LEU A 259 29.91 -5.74 2.99
C LEU A 259 28.84 -6.83 2.99
N LEU A 260 29.26 -8.08 3.10
CA LEU A 260 28.40 -9.23 3.33
C LEU A 260 28.86 -9.86 4.65
N ASP A 261 27.93 -9.98 5.59
CA ASP A 261 28.06 -10.65 6.89
C ASP A 261 27.10 -11.86 6.89
N ASP A 262 27.50 -12.97 7.51
CA ASP A 262 26.77 -14.25 7.58
C ASP A 262 26.05 -14.63 6.26
N SER A 263 26.80 -15.09 5.26
CA SER A 263 26.24 -15.32 3.92
C SER A 263 26.35 -16.76 3.42
N HIS A 264 25.25 -17.25 2.87
CA HIS A 264 25.10 -18.58 2.32
C HIS A 264 24.67 -18.52 0.85
N ALA A 265 25.63 -18.74 -0.08
CA ALA A 265 25.34 -18.60 -1.50
C ALA A 265 26.03 -19.59 -2.46
N GLU A 266 25.45 -19.87 -3.64
CA GLU A 266 26.22 -20.57 -4.68
C GLU A 266 27.39 -19.69 -5.15
N LYS A 267 27.16 -18.37 -5.26
CA LYS A 267 28.16 -17.37 -5.65
C LYS A 267 28.05 -16.12 -4.77
N ALA A 268 29.13 -15.80 -4.06
CA ALA A 268 29.31 -14.56 -3.32
C ALA A 268 30.36 -13.67 -4.01
N THR A 269 30.13 -12.36 -4.07
CA THR A 269 31.04 -11.38 -4.68
C THR A 269 30.88 -9.98 -4.08
N GLY A 270 31.97 -9.33 -3.74
CA GLY A 270 31.95 -8.07 -3.00
C GLY A 270 33.32 -7.51 -2.65
N ILE A 271 33.35 -6.61 -1.66
CA ILE A 271 34.59 -5.98 -1.19
C ILE A 271 35.06 -6.67 0.09
N LEU A 272 34.20 -6.73 1.11
CA LEU A 272 34.41 -7.47 2.35
C LEU A 272 33.35 -8.56 2.45
N LEU A 273 33.81 -9.78 2.73
CA LEU A 273 32.99 -10.94 3.01
C LEU A 273 33.45 -11.51 4.36
N ASP A 274 32.57 -11.48 5.35
CA ASP A 274 32.76 -12.01 6.71
C ASP A 274 31.76 -13.16 6.91
N ASP A 275 32.17 -14.21 7.62
CA ASP A 275 31.44 -15.48 7.85
C ASP A 275 30.64 -15.97 6.61
N SER A 276 31.30 -16.71 5.72
CA SER A 276 30.68 -17.08 4.44
C SER A 276 30.79 -18.54 4.06
N HIS A 277 29.71 -19.04 3.47
CA HIS A 277 29.58 -20.39 2.96
C HIS A 277 29.14 -20.37 1.49
N ALA A 278 30.09 -20.63 0.57
CA ALA A 278 29.78 -20.57 -0.86
C ALA A 278 30.41 -21.63 -1.77
N GLU A 279 29.81 -21.95 -2.92
CA GLU A 279 30.54 -22.75 -3.93
C GLU A 279 31.70 -21.92 -4.51
N LYS A 280 31.46 -20.63 -4.75
CA LYS A 280 32.45 -19.67 -5.26
C LYS A 280 32.37 -18.35 -4.51
N ALA A 281 33.47 -17.94 -3.89
CA ALA A 281 33.65 -16.62 -3.29
C ALA A 281 34.71 -15.82 -4.06
N THR A 282 34.48 -14.52 -4.27
CA THR A 282 35.37 -13.65 -5.05
C THR A 282 35.33 -12.22 -4.53
N ASP A 283 36.30 -11.84 -3.68
CA ASP A 283 36.25 -10.58 -2.92
C ASP A 283 37.62 -9.94 -2.73
N ILE A 284 37.67 -8.71 -2.23
CA ILE A 284 38.95 -8.07 -1.90
C ILE A 284 39.47 -8.64 -0.59
N LEU A 285 38.66 -8.65 0.46
CA LEU A 285 38.93 -9.28 1.75
C LEU A 285 37.89 -10.39 1.97
N LEU A 286 38.35 -11.60 2.27
CA LEU A 286 37.53 -12.69 2.78
C LEU A 286 38.06 -13.05 4.17
N ASP A 287 37.19 -13.04 5.16
CA ASP A 287 37.42 -13.46 6.54
C ASP A 287 36.44 -14.61 6.86
N ASP A 288 36.86 -15.57 7.69
CA ASP A 288 36.11 -16.78 8.08
C ASP A 288 35.25 -17.39 6.93
N SER A 289 35.93 -18.01 5.95
CA SER A 289 35.25 -18.43 4.70
C SER A 289 35.39 -19.91 4.38
N HIS A 290 34.29 -20.52 3.96
CA HIS A 290 34.17 -21.91 3.54
C HIS A 290 33.69 -21.99 2.10
N ALA A 291 34.58 -22.37 1.15
CA ALA A 291 34.21 -22.45 -0.25
C ALA A 291 34.81 -23.59 -1.09
N GLU A 292 34.17 -24.02 -2.19
CA GLU A 292 34.88 -24.90 -3.15
C GLU A 292 36.01 -24.11 -3.83
N LYS A 293 35.74 -22.85 -4.19
CA LYS A 293 36.71 -21.94 -4.80
C LYS A 293 36.67 -20.57 -4.12
N ALA A 294 37.77 -20.17 -3.50
CA ALA A 294 37.96 -18.83 -2.94
C ALA A 294 38.97 -18.05 -3.78
N THR A 295 38.66 -16.80 -4.12
CA THR A 295 39.56 -15.90 -4.84
C THR A 295 39.54 -14.50 -4.23
N GLY A 296 40.69 -13.92 -3.92
CA GLY A 296 40.70 -12.56 -3.38
C GLY A 296 42.05 -11.89 -3.26
N ILE A 297 42.11 -10.71 -2.67
CA ILE A 297 43.40 -10.03 -2.39
C ILE A 297 43.96 -10.51 -1.07
N LEU A 298 43.15 -10.42 0.00
CA LEU A 298 43.45 -10.99 1.32
C LEU A 298 42.42 -12.08 1.62
N LEU A 299 42.88 -13.27 1.98
CA LEU A 299 42.07 -14.34 2.53
C LEU A 299 42.63 -14.64 3.92
N ASP A 300 41.79 -14.50 4.95
CA ASP A 300 42.07 -14.84 6.34
C ASP A 300 41.10 -15.96 6.77
N ASP A 301 41.54 -16.85 7.66
CA ASP A 301 40.79 -18.04 8.15
C ASP A 301 39.93 -18.72 7.07
N SER A 302 40.59 -19.25 6.03
CA SER A 302 39.88 -19.72 4.82
C SER A 302 40.03 -21.22 4.56
N HIS A 303 38.90 -21.86 4.32
CA HIS A 303 38.78 -23.29 4.04
C HIS A 303 38.26 -23.54 2.62
N ALA A 304 39.11 -24.02 1.70
CA ALA A 304 38.68 -24.25 0.32
C ALA A 304 39.29 -25.46 -0.43
N GLU A 305 38.61 -26.00 -1.46
CA GLU A 305 39.29 -26.96 -2.37
C GLU A 305 40.38 -26.23 -3.17
N LYS A 306 40.08 -25.01 -3.62
CA LYS A 306 41.00 -24.15 -4.37
C LYS A 306 40.98 -22.73 -3.82
N ALA A 307 42.12 -22.23 -3.34
CA ALA A 307 42.31 -20.85 -2.90
C ALA A 307 43.28 -20.12 -3.82
N THR A 308 42.94 -18.90 -4.24
CA THR A 308 43.82 -18.04 -5.05
C THR A 308 43.81 -16.61 -4.53
N GLY A 309 44.96 -16.08 -4.10
CA GLY A 309 45.00 -14.70 -3.61
C GLY A 309 46.37 -14.04 -3.63
N ILE A 310 46.45 -12.79 -3.15
CA ILE A 310 47.74 -12.10 -3.03
C ILE A 310 48.38 -12.45 -1.69
N LEU A 311 47.65 -12.26 -0.60
CA LEU A 311 48.00 -12.72 0.75
C LEU A 311 46.96 -13.76 1.17
N LEU A 312 47.41 -14.92 1.64
CA LEU A 312 46.56 -15.88 2.34
C LEU A 312 47.19 -16.10 3.72
N ASP A 313 46.39 -15.92 4.76
CA ASP A 313 46.71 -16.13 6.17
C ASP A 313 45.73 -17.20 6.71
N ASP A 314 46.19 -18.03 7.64
CA ASP A 314 45.45 -19.18 8.21
C ASP A 314 44.58 -19.94 7.18
N SER A 315 45.23 -20.50 6.15
CA SER A 315 44.51 -21.05 4.98
C SER A 315 44.63 -22.57 4.84
N HIS A 316 43.47 -23.21 4.73
CA HIS A 316 43.31 -24.65 4.56
C HIS A 316 42.78 -24.99 3.16
N ALA A 317 43.66 -25.38 2.22
CA ALA A 317 43.24 -25.73 0.87
C ALA A 317 43.93 -26.91 0.21
N GLU A 318 43.20 -27.73 -0.57
CA GLU A 318 43.82 -28.80 -1.38
C GLU A 318 44.82 -28.20 -2.38
N LYS A 319 44.44 -27.07 -3.00
CA LYS A 319 45.30 -26.30 -3.92
C LYS A 319 45.29 -24.82 -3.56
N ALA A 320 46.44 -24.30 -3.13
CA ALA A 320 46.64 -22.88 -2.86
C ALA A 320 47.58 -22.23 -3.90
N THR A 321 47.24 -21.03 -4.37
CA THR A 321 48.10 -20.20 -5.23
C THR A 321 48.12 -18.76 -4.76
N GLY A 322 49.29 -18.21 -4.44
CA GLY A 322 49.37 -16.79 -4.07
C GLY A 322 50.73 -16.14 -4.19
N ILE A 323 50.87 -14.91 -3.67
CA ILE A 323 52.16 -14.20 -3.63
C ILE A 323 52.82 -14.44 -2.27
N LEU A 324 52.10 -14.12 -1.20
CA LEU A 324 52.47 -14.42 0.18
C LEU A 324 51.47 -15.43 0.74
N LEU A 325 51.98 -16.38 1.50
CA LEU A 325 51.21 -17.42 2.15
C LEU A 325 51.80 -17.53 3.57
N ASP A 326 50.96 -17.32 4.58
CA ASP A 326 51.26 -17.42 6.01
C ASP A 326 50.30 -18.45 6.62
N ASP A 327 50.78 -19.25 7.59
CA ASP A 327 50.08 -20.37 8.24
C ASP A 327 49.15 -21.18 7.31
N SER A 328 49.73 -22.01 6.44
CA SER A 328 48.94 -22.74 5.41
C SER A 328 49.05 -24.26 5.44
N HIS A 329 47.93 -24.92 5.17
CA HIS A 329 47.76 -26.36 5.24
C HIS A 329 47.08 -26.92 3.98
N GLY A 330 47.73 -27.85 3.26
CA GLY A 330 47.19 -28.32 1.97
C GLY A 330 47.89 -29.49 1.29
N GLU A 331 47.42 -29.89 0.10
CA GLU A 331 48.14 -30.87 -0.72
C GLU A 331 49.17 -30.20 -1.65
N LYS A 332 48.79 -29.10 -2.29
CA LYS A 332 49.60 -28.42 -3.31
C LYS A 332 49.60 -26.91 -3.12
N ALA A 333 50.77 -26.29 -3.02
CA ALA A 333 50.94 -24.85 -2.90
C ALA A 333 51.90 -24.27 -3.95
N THR A 334 51.52 -23.13 -4.56
CA THR A 334 52.36 -22.34 -5.48
C THR A 334 52.44 -20.89 -5.00
N TYR A 335 53.65 -20.37 -4.74
CA TYR A 335 53.83 -19.05 -4.11
C TYR A 335 55.14 -18.33 -4.51
N ILE A 336 55.26 -17.05 -4.14
CA ILE A 336 56.53 -16.30 -4.20
C ILE A 336 57.26 -16.36 -2.86
N LEU A 337 56.59 -15.96 -1.76
CA LEU A 337 57.07 -16.08 -0.39
C LEU A 337 56.11 -16.98 0.42
N LEU A 338 56.66 -17.76 1.33
CA LEU A 338 55.94 -18.63 2.25
C LEU A 338 56.56 -18.51 3.65
N ASP A 339 55.72 -18.27 4.64
CA ASP A 339 56.00 -18.34 6.08
C ASP A 339 55.05 -19.40 6.68
N ASP A 340 55.57 -20.25 7.57
CA ASP A 340 54.90 -21.41 8.21
C ASP A 340 53.89 -22.23 7.36
N SER A 341 54.27 -23.43 6.91
CA SER A 341 53.34 -24.28 6.15
C SER A 341 53.54 -25.79 6.17
N HIS A 342 52.42 -26.48 5.95
CA HIS A 342 52.30 -27.91 5.81
C HIS A 342 51.59 -28.28 4.48
N ALA A 343 52.36 -28.35 3.40
CA ALA A 343 51.89 -28.82 2.10
C ALA A 343 52.60 -30.10 1.64
N GLU A 344 51.87 -31.08 1.08
CA GLU A 344 52.50 -32.30 0.54
C GLU A 344 53.50 -31.94 -0.58
N LYS A 345 53.13 -31.00 -1.45
CA LYS A 345 53.95 -30.47 -2.55
C LYS A 345 53.94 -28.94 -2.58
N ALA A 346 55.11 -28.32 -2.48
CA ALA A 346 55.27 -26.87 -2.48
C ALA A 346 56.24 -26.39 -3.57
N THR A 347 55.87 -25.35 -4.32
CA THR A 347 56.70 -24.70 -5.36
C THR A 347 56.74 -23.19 -5.17
N GLY A 348 57.94 -22.59 -5.06
CA GLY A 348 58.08 -21.14 -4.92
C GLY A 348 59.52 -20.62 -4.90
N ILE A 349 59.68 -19.32 -4.62
CA ILE A 349 60.98 -18.60 -4.71
C ILE A 349 61.69 -18.52 -3.35
N LEU A 350 60.99 -18.15 -2.29
CA LEU A 350 61.53 -18.03 -0.93
C LEU A 350 60.61 -18.75 0.08
N LEU A 351 61.25 -19.43 1.03
CA LEU A 351 60.65 -20.41 1.94
C LEU A 351 61.25 -20.21 3.33
N ASP A 352 60.47 -19.71 4.28
CA ASP A 352 60.71 -19.91 5.71
C ASP A 352 59.90 -21.13 6.22
N ASP A 353 60.21 -21.64 7.40
CA ASP A 353 59.69 -22.87 8.03
C ASP A 353 58.59 -23.69 7.29
N SER A 354 58.93 -24.86 6.72
CA SER A 354 57.97 -25.65 5.93
C SER A 354 58.23 -27.15 5.93
N HIS A 355 57.13 -27.92 6.00
CA HIS A 355 57.09 -29.37 6.13
C HIS A 355 56.41 -30.04 4.91
N GLY A 356 57.20 -30.56 3.94
CA GLY A 356 56.69 -31.16 2.69
C GLY A 356 57.78 -31.56 1.65
N GLU A 357 57.40 -32.20 0.53
CA GLU A 357 58.31 -32.43 -0.62
C GLU A 357 58.50 -31.12 -1.43
N LYS A 358 59.75 -30.65 -1.56
CA LYS A 358 60.10 -29.32 -2.11
C LYS A 358 60.63 -29.39 -3.55
N ALA A 359 60.15 -28.50 -4.43
CA ALA A 359 60.70 -28.28 -5.77
C ALA A 359 60.97 -26.77 -6.02
N PHE A 360 62.20 -26.43 -6.43
CA PHE A 360 62.66 -25.06 -6.71
C PHE A 360 62.88 -24.85 -8.22
N TYR A 361 62.54 -23.67 -8.76
CA TYR A 361 62.79 -23.29 -10.15
C TYR A 361 63.46 -21.92 -10.30
#